data_AF-A0A964NNR7-F1
#
_entry.id   AF-A0A964NNR7-F1
#
_cell.length_a   1.000
_cell.length_b   1.000
_cell.length_c   1.000
_cell.angle_alpha   90.00
_cell.angle_beta   90.00
_cell.angle_gamma   90.00
#
_symmetry.space_group_name_H-M   'P 1'
#
loop_
_entity.id
_entity.type
_entity.pdbx_description
1 polymer ?
#
loop_
_entity_poly.entity_id
_entity_poly.type
_entity_poly.pdbx_seq_one_letter_code
_entity_poly.pdbx_strand_id
1 'polypeptide(L)'
;MLDVLDADTHGFARGDIARIESFWTFGDLHESAAGFVLALGDGRRAYVDFLHWHGFEQEEDFRIEVEFLRAGEPYPAFSSAHEPQGGWSSDTAHLGKLCVTGLPPLP
;
A
#
# COMPACT_ATOMS: atom_id res chain seq x y z
N MET A 1 0.64 17.88 1.44
CA MET A 1 1.24 17.35 0.20
C MET A 1 0.98 15.85 0.25
N LEU A 2 0.31 15.27 -0.75
CA LEU A 2 0.04 13.82 -0.74
C LEU A 2 1.36 13.15 -1.16
N ASP A 3 2.01 12.35 -0.31
CA ASP A 3 3.13 11.56 -0.83
C ASP A 3 2.56 10.49 -1.75
N VAL A 4 3.16 10.43 -2.92
CA VAL A 4 2.80 9.50 -3.98
C VAL A 4 4.00 8.61 -4.20
N LEU A 5 3.77 7.31 -4.42
CA LEU A 5 4.82 6.39 -4.85
C LEU A 5 5.49 6.91 -6.13
N ASP A 6 6.71 7.39 -5.98
CA ASP A 6 7.60 7.84 -7.04
C ASP A 6 8.86 6.97 -7.12
N ALA A 7 9.44 6.91 -8.33
CA ALA A 7 10.56 6.03 -8.63
C ALA A 7 11.87 6.45 -7.95
N ASP A 8 12.09 7.73 -7.72
CA ASP A 8 13.35 8.24 -7.15
C ASP A 8 13.45 7.90 -5.66
N THR A 9 12.33 7.99 -4.93
CA THR A 9 12.26 7.68 -3.49
C THR A 9 12.04 6.19 -3.22
N HIS A 10 11.17 5.53 -3.99
CA HIS A 10 10.67 4.19 -3.66
C HIS A 10 11.19 3.08 -4.59
N GLY A 11 11.91 3.43 -5.66
CA GLY A 11 12.44 2.48 -6.64
C GLY A 11 11.43 1.94 -7.66
N PHE A 12 10.17 2.41 -7.60
CA PHE A 12 9.13 2.27 -8.63
C PHE A 12 8.06 3.35 -8.46
N ALA A 13 7.40 3.73 -9.55
CA ALA A 13 6.27 4.65 -9.53
C ALA A 13 4.93 3.90 -9.59
N ARG A 14 3.83 4.58 -9.28
CA ARG A 14 2.47 4.02 -9.41
C ARG A 14 2.21 3.32 -10.76
N GLY A 15 2.77 3.86 -11.85
CA GLY A 15 2.60 3.31 -13.21
C GLY A 15 3.27 1.95 -13.44
N ASP A 16 4.24 1.59 -12.60
CA ASP A 16 4.98 0.33 -12.70
C ASP A 16 4.25 -0.84 -12.02
N ILE A 17 3.17 -0.55 -11.28
CA ILE A 17 2.38 -1.56 -10.55
C ILE A 17 1.49 -2.31 -11.54
N ALA A 18 1.76 -3.60 -11.72
CA ALA A 18 0.94 -4.46 -12.58
C ALA A 18 -0.32 -4.97 -11.86
N ARG A 19 -0.20 -5.34 -10.58
CA ARG A 19 -1.33 -5.74 -9.73
C ARG A 19 -0.98 -5.73 -8.24
N ILE A 20 -2.01 -5.70 -7.40
CA ILE A 20 -1.92 -6.01 -5.96
C ILE A 20 -2.14 -7.52 -5.80
N GLU A 21 -1.19 -8.21 -5.19
CA GLU A 21 -1.26 -9.66 -4.93
C GLU A 21 -2.00 -9.97 -3.64
N SER A 22 -1.72 -9.21 -2.60
CA SER A 22 -2.37 -9.32 -1.29
C SER A 22 -2.21 -8.02 -0.53
N PHE A 23 -3.07 -7.84 0.46
CA PHE A 23 -3.07 -6.64 1.28
C PHE A 23 -3.52 -6.96 2.70
N TRP A 24 -3.27 -6.04 3.60
CA TRP A 24 -3.84 -6.03 4.93
C TRP A 24 -4.15 -4.57 5.30
N THR A 25 -5.15 -4.36 6.15
CA THR A 25 -5.50 -3.02 6.63
C THR A 25 -5.88 -3.07 8.11
N PHE A 26 -5.39 -2.12 8.87
CA PHE A 26 -5.80 -1.81 10.22
C PHE A 26 -6.24 -0.34 10.28
N GLY A 27 -7.24 -0.03 11.07
CA GLY A 27 -7.69 1.34 11.25
C GLY A 27 -8.48 1.50 12.53
N ASP A 28 -8.12 2.52 13.30
CA ASP A 28 -8.90 3.01 14.44
C ASP A 28 -9.10 4.54 14.33
N LEU A 29 -9.48 5.19 15.44
CA LEU A 29 -9.80 6.63 15.45
C LEU A 29 -8.56 7.54 15.36
N HIS A 30 -7.37 7.02 15.62
CA HIS A 30 -6.15 7.80 15.83
C HIS A 30 -5.00 7.37 14.91
N GLU A 31 -4.99 6.12 14.48
CA GLU A 31 -4.02 5.55 13.57
C GLU A 31 -4.67 4.62 12.55
N SER A 32 -4.07 4.54 11.37
CA SER A 32 -4.44 3.58 10.34
C SER A 32 -3.18 3.09 9.65
N ALA A 33 -3.14 1.79 9.38
CA ALA A 33 -2.01 1.18 8.72
C ALA A 33 -2.49 0.23 7.63
N ALA A 34 -1.74 0.12 6.55
CA ALA A 34 -2.05 -0.78 5.46
C ALA A 34 -0.76 -1.30 4.82
N GLY A 35 -0.74 -2.58 4.52
CA GLY A 35 0.36 -3.19 3.79
C GLY A 35 -0.11 -3.80 2.48
N PHE A 36 0.70 -3.67 1.44
CA PHE A 36 0.42 -4.19 0.11
C PHE A 36 1.60 -4.98 -0.43
N VAL A 37 1.33 -6.17 -0.94
CA VAL A 37 2.29 -6.90 -1.79
C VAL A 37 1.92 -6.63 -3.24
N LEU A 38 2.83 -5.97 -3.95
CA LEU A 38 2.68 -5.52 -5.32
C LEU A 38 3.51 -6.40 -6.24
N ALA A 39 2.94 -6.80 -7.38
CA ALA A 39 3.70 -7.29 -8.52
C ALA A 39 3.95 -6.12 -9.48
N LEU A 40 5.22 -5.88 -9.81
CA LEU A 40 5.63 -4.84 -10.75
C LEU A 40 5.69 -5.38 -12.17
N GLY A 41 5.57 -4.49 -13.16
CA GLY A 41 5.59 -4.82 -14.59
C GLY A 41 6.90 -5.44 -15.07
N ASP A 42 8.00 -5.19 -14.35
CA ASP A 42 9.33 -5.76 -14.62
C ASP A 42 9.55 -7.14 -13.99
N GLY A 43 8.54 -7.69 -13.30
CA GLY A 43 8.59 -9.00 -12.65
C GLY A 43 9.11 -8.98 -11.21
N ARG A 44 9.52 -7.83 -10.67
CA ARG A 44 9.83 -7.68 -9.24
C ARG A 44 8.56 -7.72 -8.39
N ARG A 45 8.74 -8.03 -7.10
CA ARG A 45 7.70 -7.91 -6.07
C ARG A 45 8.14 -6.90 -5.03
N ALA A 46 7.23 -6.06 -4.58
CA ALA A 46 7.47 -5.05 -3.56
C ALA A 46 6.42 -5.16 -2.46
N TYR A 47 6.87 -5.14 -1.22
CA TYR A 47 6.04 -4.84 -0.06
C TYR A 47 6.02 -3.32 0.14
N VAL A 48 4.82 -2.76 0.29
CA VAL A 48 4.61 -1.36 0.65
C VAL A 48 3.93 -1.35 2.00
N ASP A 49 4.53 -0.68 2.97
CA ASP A 49 3.95 -0.39 4.27
C ASP A 49 3.50 1.07 4.31
N PHE A 50 2.25 1.29 4.65
CA PHE A 50 1.64 2.61 4.79
C PHE A 50 1.18 2.78 6.22
N LEU A 51 1.65 3.84 6.87
CA LEU A 51 1.22 4.23 8.21
C LEU A 51 0.69 5.66 8.18
N HIS A 52 -0.47 5.88 8.80
CA HIS A 52 -1.11 7.18 8.98
C HIS A 52 -1.45 7.36 10.46
N TRP A 53 -1.13 8.53 11.03
CA TRP A 53 -1.45 8.84 12.43
C TRP A 53 -1.82 10.31 12.60
N HIS A 54 -2.67 10.57 13.60
CA HIS A 54 -3.00 11.91 14.03
C HIS A 54 -2.04 12.39 15.12
N GLY A 55 -1.25 13.41 14.82
CA GLY A 55 -0.43 14.10 15.82
C GLY A 55 -1.27 14.87 16.84
N PHE A 56 -0.70 15.15 18.02
CA PHE A 56 -1.36 15.86 19.13
C PHE A 56 -1.92 17.25 18.76
N GLU A 57 -1.47 17.85 17.66
CA GLU A 57 -1.89 19.19 17.19
C GLU A 57 -2.83 19.17 15.97
N GLN A 58 -3.43 18.01 15.63
CA GLN A 58 -4.23 17.79 14.40
C GLN A 58 -3.43 17.86 13.09
N GLU A 59 -2.11 17.79 13.15
CA GLU A 59 -1.30 17.50 11.96
C GLU A 59 -1.46 16.02 11.62
N GLU A 60 -1.95 15.76 10.41
CA GLU A 60 -1.99 14.43 9.81
C GLU A 60 -0.60 14.14 9.24
N ASP A 61 0.02 13.08 9.75
CA ASP A 61 1.26 12.57 9.21
C ASP A 61 1.03 11.19 8.59
N PHE A 62 1.80 10.89 7.57
CA PHE A 62 1.82 9.57 6.97
C PHE A 62 3.26 9.17 6.61
N ARG A 63 3.49 7.87 6.50
CA ARG A 63 4.76 7.28 6.08
C ARG A 63 4.51 6.16 5.09
N ILE A 64 5.34 6.10 4.05
CA ILE A 64 5.41 4.98 3.12
C ILE A 64 6.81 4.37 3.21
N GLU A 65 6.89 3.08 3.51
CA GLU A 65 8.12 2.30 3.45
C GLU A 65 8.00 1.21 2.38
N VAL A 66 9.10 0.93 1.67
CA VAL A 66 9.12 -0.04 0.58
C VAL A 66 10.25 -1.04 0.77
N GLU A 67 9.92 -2.32 0.66
CA GLU A 67 10.87 -3.42 0.67
C GLU A 67 10.69 -4.30 -0.59
N PHE A 68 11.77 -4.64 -1.28
CA PHE A 68 11.72 -5.54 -2.43
C PHE A 68 11.82 -7.00 -1.97
N LEU A 69 10.82 -7.80 -2.33
CA LEU A 69 10.74 -9.22 -2.00
C LEU A 69 11.43 -10.06 -3.07
N ARG A 70 12.17 -11.09 -2.66
CA ARG A 70 12.74 -12.08 -3.57
C ARG A 70 11.65 -12.97 -4.15
N ALA A 71 11.96 -13.60 -5.28
CA ALA A 71 11.08 -14.58 -5.90
C ALA A 71 10.80 -15.75 -4.92
N GLY A 72 9.53 -16.03 -4.67
CA GLY A 72 9.10 -17.07 -3.74
C GLY A 72 9.21 -16.71 -2.25
N GLU A 73 9.61 -15.48 -1.92
CA GLU A 73 9.62 -15.02 -0.53
C GLU A 73 8.17 -14.89 -0.02
N PRO A 74 7.87 -15.44 1.19
CA PRO A 74 6.56 -15.30 1.80
C PRO A 74 6.25 -13.84 2.10
N TYR A 75 4.97 -13.54 2.37
CA TYR A 75 4.60 -12.20 2.79
C TYR A 75 5.31 -11.83 4.09
N PRO A 76 5.71 -10.56 4.27
CA PRO A 76 6.27 -10.10 5.53
C PRO A 76 5.38 -10.48 6.71
N ALA A 77 6.02 -10.89 7.80
CA ALA A 77 5.33 -11.11 9.06
C ALA A 77 4.92 -9.75 9.62
N PHE A 78 3.75 -9.68 10.25
CA PHE A 78 3.28 -8.48 10.93
C PHE A 78 4.29 -8.06 12.01
N SER A 79 4.64 -6.78 12.00
CA SER A 79 5.56 -6.17 12.96
C SER A 79 4.93 -6.04 14.35
N SER A 80 3.60 -6.09 14.46
CA SER A 80 2.89 -6.04 15.73
C SER A 80 1.70 -7.00 15.80
N ALA A 81 1.30 -7.36 17.02
CA ALA A 81 0.07 -8.11 17.28
C ALA A 81 -1.22 -7.27 17.10
N HIS A 82 -1.06 -5.97 16.83
CA HIS A 82 -2.14 -5.00 16.59
C HIS A 82 -2.45 -4.84 15.10
N GLU A 83 -1.49 -5.17 14.23
CA GLU A 83 -1.69 -5.37 12.80
C GLU A 83 -2.57 -6.61 12.53
N PRO A 84 -3.30 -6.62 11.40
CA PRO A 84 -4.74 -6.73 11.49
C PRO A 84 -5.25 -8.12 11.88
N GLN A 85 -6.32 -8.12 12.68
CA GLN A 85 -7.10 -9.32 13.00
C GLN A 85 -7.70 -9.90 11.71
N GLY A 86 -7.02 -10.89 11.13
CA GLY A 86 -7.40 -11.52 9.86
C GLY A 86 -6.22 -11.74 8.92
N GLY A 87 -5.11 -11.04 9.16
CA GLY A 87 -3.88 -11.19 8.42
C GLY A 87 -3.97 -10.75 6.96
N TRP A 88 -3.19 -11.41 6.10
CA TRP A 88 -3.13 -11.10 4.68
C TRP A 88 -4.39 -11.57 3.96
N SER A 89 -5.01 -10.67 3.18
CA SER A 89 -6.11 -10.97 2.28
C SER A 89 -5.67 -10.92 0.82
N SER A 90 -6.12 -11.88 0.02
CA SER A 90 -5.94 -11.90 -1.43
C SER A 90 -7.19 -11.45 -2.19
N ASP A 91 -8.28 -11.10 -1.50
CA ASP A 91 -9.50 -10.55 -2.12
C ASP A 91 -9.31 -9.06 -2.43
N THR A 92 -8.57 -8.77 -3.51
CA THR A 92 -8.23 -7.41 -3.91
C THR A 92 -9.28 -6.75 -4.80
N ALA A 93 -10.44 -7.40 -5.02
CA ALA A 93 -11.44 -6.97 -6.01
C ALA A 93 -12.04 -5.58 -5.73
N HIS A 94 -12.07 -5.15 -4.46
CA HIS A 94 -12.57 -3.84 -4.05
C HIS A 94 -11.51 -2.72 -4.17
N LEU A 95 -10.22 -3.06 -4.17
CA LEU A 95 -9.12 -2.08 -4.25
C LEU A 95 -9.03 -1.45 -5.66
N GLY A 96 -9.42 -2.19 -6.70
CA GLY A 96 -9.38 -1.71 -8.09
C GLY A 96 -10.44 -0.66 -8.45
N LYS A 97 -11.46 -0.44 -7.61
CA LYS A 97 -12.60 0.43 -7.95
C LYS A 97 -12.31 1.94 -7.87
N LEU A 98 -11.18 2.35 -7.30
CA LEU A 98 -10.83 3.76 -7.09
C LEU A 98 -9.90 4.36 -8.16
N CYS A 99 -9.41 3.57 -9.13
CA CYS A 99 -8.51 4.06 -10.18
C CYS A 99 -9.22 4.66 -11.42
N VAL A 100 -10.55 4.62 -11.51
CA VAL A 100 -11.29 4.97 -12.76
C VAL A 100 -12.16 6.23 -12.64
N THR A 101 -12.30 6.86 -11.46
CA THR A 101 -13.05 8.12 -11.33
C THR A 101 -12.14 9.34 -11.47
N GLY A 102 -11.54 9.50 -12.66
CA GLY A 102 -10.64 10.63 -12.94
C GLY A 102 -10.66 11.13 -14.38
N LEU A 103 -11.53 10.62 -15.26
CA LEU A 103 -11.65 11.11 -16.62
C LEU A 103 -13.11 11.45 -16.94
N PRO A 104 -13.46 12.73 -17.23
CA PRO A 104 -14.72 13.00 -17.90
C PRO A 104 -14.71 12.31 -19.27
N PRO A 105 -15.87 11.83 -19.77
CA PRO A 105 -15.95 11.37 -21.15
C PRO A 105 -15.64 12.56 -22.08
N LEU A 106 -14.64 12.38 -22.94
CA LEU A 106 -14.38 13.28 -24.07
C LEU A 106 -14.97 12.66 -25.33
N PRO A 107 -15.38 13.52 -26.28
CA PRO A 107 -16.72 14.09 -26.44
C PRO A 107 -17.80 13.10 -26.92
#